data_AF-A8WXU8-F1
#
_entry.id   AF-A8WXU8-F1
#
_cell.length_a   1.000
_cell.length_b   1.000
_cell.length_c   1.000
_cell.angle_alpha   90.00
_cell.angle_beta   90.00
_cell.angle_gamma   90.00
#
_symmetry.space_group_name_H-M   'P 1'
#
loop_
_entity.id
_entity.type
_entity.pdbx_description
1 polymer ?
#
loop_
_entity_poly.entity_id
_entity_poly.type
_entity_poly.pdbx_seq_one_letter_code
_entity_poly.pdbx_strand_id
1 'polypeptide(L)'
;MCAHEGKQYTNETTFISQGSFRMKCVTFKNLTSTLEVVSCITPAGVEIPIGAKMEEGDKVFECTSGNVTLKSTPGQTGKCRGTYKVGEEWVEDSFKLACEPYGKVSLKSCFTKEGTEIPLGEARRVPAGYAMECVMVNGNVALQTAKKFDCETNTGEIKKIGETWNEGNFIRRCANYGVSEIVGCYVENIGSVGLNQNLTSNGLLYMCIHQNDQFKFRTLRAQ
;
A
#
# COMPACT_ATOMS: atom_id res chain seq x y z
N MET A 1 -58.52 3.39 1.83
CA MET A 1 -57.78 4.59 2.25
C MET A 1 -56.59 4.14 3.08
N CYS A 2 -55.45 4.81 2.94
CA CYS A 2 -54.25 4.50 3.71
C CYS A 2 -54.11 5.49 4.87
N ALA A 3 -53.65 5.02 6.03
CA ALA A 3 -53.31 5.86 7.16
C ALA A 3 -51.78 5.87 7.35
N HIS A 4 -51.18 7.06 7.45
CA HIS A 4 -49.74 7.23 7.68
C HIS A 4 -49.50 8.48 8.53
N GLU A 5 -48.74 8.36 9.62
CA GLU A 5 -48.39 9.48 10.52
C GLU A 5 -49.60 10.34 10.94
N GLY A 6 -50.73 9.70 11.22
CA GLY A 6 -51.97 10.37 11.64
C GLY A 6 -52.75 11.07 10.52
N LYS A 7 -52.29 11.00 9.26
CA LYS A 7 -53.00 11.51 8.08
C LYS A 7 -53.66 10.37 7.30
N GLN A 8 -54.72 10.70 6.58
CA GLN A 8 -55.40 9.76 5.69
C GLN A 8 -55.21 10.14 4.22
N TYR A 9 -54.98 9.12 3.40
CA TYR A 9 -54.70 9.26 1.97
C TYR A 9 -55.69 8.45 1.15
N THR A 10 -56.24 9.10 0.12
CA THR A 10 -57.11 8.47 -0.87
C THR A 10 -56.30 7.61 -1.83
N ASN A 11 -56.99 6.72 -2.55
CA ASN A 11 -56.36 5.86 -3.56
C ASN A 11 -55.59 6.70 -4.60
N GLU A 12 -54.47 6.18 -5.10
CA GLU A 12 -53.57 6.82 -6.07
C GLU A 12 -52.86 8.10 -5.59
N THR A 13 -53.12 8.56 -4.37
CA THR A 13 -52.48 9.75 -3.83
C THR A 13 -51.02 9.45 -3.50
N THR A 14 -50.12 10.36 -3.89
CA THR A 14 -48.69 10.27 -3.57
C THR A 14 -48.27 11.35 -2.59
N PHE A 15 -47.30 11.04 -1.73
CA PHE A 15 -46.76 11.98 -0.73
C PHE A 15 -45.32 11.61 -0.36
N ILE A 16 -44.57 12.56 0.20
CA ILE A 16 -43.21 12.31 0.69
C ILE A 16 -43.29 11.95 2.18
N SER A 17 -42.73 10.80 2.54
CA SER A 17 -42.58 10.30 3.90
C SER A 17 -41.13 10.43 4.36
N GLN A 18 -40.92 10.94 5.57
CA GLN A 18 -39.59 11.08 6.21
C GLN A 18 -38.55 11.84 5.35
N GLY A 19 -39.00 12.64 4.38
CA GLY A 19 -38.13 13.40 3.47
C GLY A 19 -37.35 12.56 2.44
N SER A 20 -37.42 11.23 2.48
CA SER A 20 -36.58 10.36 1.65
C SER A 20 -37.35 9.40 0.75
N PHE A 21 -38.65 9.22 0.96
CA PHE A 21 -39.45 8.25 0.22
C PHE A 21 -40.72 8.86 -0.32
N ARG A 22 -40.95 8.77 -1.63
CA ARG A 22 -42.28 9.02 -2.19
C ARG A 22 -43.10 7.75 -2.03
N MET A 23 -44.21 7.87 -1.30
CA MET A 23 -45.17 6.81 -1.05
C MET A 23 -46.40 7.01 -1.93
N LYS A 24 -47.06 5.92 -2.30
CA LYS A 24 -48.36 5.88 -2.97
C LYS A 24 -49.35 5.04 -2.17
N CYS A 25 -50.55 5.56 -1.96
CA CYS A 25 -51.64 4.77 -1.42
C CYS A 25 -52.30 3.95 -2.53
N VAL A 26 -52.34 2.63 -2.38
CA VAL A 26 -52.97 1.70 -3.34
C VAL A 26 -54.10 0.97 -2.64
N THR A 27 -55.32 1.07 -3.18
CA THR A 27 -56.51 0.37 -2.72
C THR A 27 -56.87 -0.75 -3.69
N PHE A 28 -56.86 -1.98 -3.22
CA PHE A 28 -57.20 -3.16 -4.01
C PHE A 28 -58.72 -3.37 -4.11
N LYS A 29 -59.16 -4.20 -5.07
CA LYS A 29 -60.59 -4.51 -5.29
C LYS A 29 -61.28 -5.14 -4.08
N ASN A 30 -60.53 -5.84 -3.22
CA ASN A 30 -61.01 -6.40 -1.96
C ASN A 30 -61.12 -5.35 -0.83
N LEU A 31 -61.03 -4.05 -1.17
CA LEU A 31 -61.09 -2.90 -0.26
C LEU A 31 -59.93 -2.81 0.74
N THR A 32 -58.90 -3.65 0.61
CA THR A 32 -57.66 -3.49 1.38
C THR A 32 -56.83 -2.34 0.79
N SER A 33 -56.11 -1.61 1.64
CA SER A 33 -55.25 -0.50 1.20
C SER A 33 -53.85 -0.68 1.78
N THR A 34 -52.83 -0.40 0.97
CA THR A 34 -51.42 -0.46 1.38
C THR A 34 -50.66 0.76 0.90
N LEU A 35 -49.52 1.03 1.55
CA LEU A 35 -48.57 2.06 1.14
C LEU A 35 -47.41 1.40 0.41
N GLU A 36 -47.12 1.89 -0.79
CA GLU A 36 -46.01 1.42 -1.61
C GLU A 36 -45.01 2.56 -1.80
N VAL A 37 -43.71 2.27 -1.66
CA VAL A 37 -42.66 3.20 -2.06
C VAL A 37 -42.59 3.19 -3.58
N VAL A 38 -42.62 4.36 -4.22
CA VAL A 38 -42.53 4.50 -5.68
C VAL A 38 -41.20 5.07 -6.15
N SER A 39 -40.54 5.87 -5.31
CA SER A 39 -39.23 6.49 -5.59
C SER A 39 -38.59 6.99 -4.30
N CYS A 40 -37.29 7.29 -4.36
CA CYS A 40 -36.56 7.94 -3.29
C CYS A 40 -36.36 9.44 -3.58
N ILE A 41 -36.21 10.26 -2.55
CA ILE A 41 -35.97 11.70 -2.64
C ILE A 41 -34.62 12.03 -1.99
N THR A 42 -33.71 12.69 -2.72
CA THR A 42 -32.41 13.12 -2.18
C THR A 42 -32.56 14.26 -1.16
N PRO A 43 -31.53 14.56 -0.35
CA PRO A 43 -31.54 15.74 0.52
C PRO A 43 -31.76 17.07 -0.20
N ALA A 44 -31.37 17.17 -1.48
CA ALA A 44 -31.67 18.35 -2.31
C ALA A 44 -33.09 18.33 -2.92
N GLY A 45 -33.89 17.29 -2.66
CA GLY A 45 -35.26 17.16 -3.13
C GLY A 45 -35.42 16.52 -4.51
N VAL A 46 -34.36 15.91 -5.06
CA VAL A 46 -34.39 15.27 -6.39
C VAL A 46 -34.96 13.86 -6.28
N GLU A 47 -35.84 13.51 -7.22
CA GLU A 47 -36.50 12.20 -7.25
C GLU A 47 -35.67 11.15 -8.03
N ILE A 48 -35.42 10.01 -7.40
CA ILE A 48 -34.68 8.88 -7.95
C ILE A 48 -35.62 7.67 -8.08
N PRO A 49 -35.80 7.10 -9.29
CA PRO A 49 -36.55 5.87 -9.48
C PRO A 49 -35.96 4.69 -8.71
N ILE A 50 -36.79 3.73 -8.30
CA ILE A 50 -36.31 2.50 -7.66
C ILE A 50 -35.36 1.75 -8.60
N GLY A 51 -34.23 1.31 -8.07
CA GLY A 51 -33.14 0.65 -8.81
C GLY A 51 -32.17 1.62 -9.51
N ALA A 52 -32.45 2.92 -9.49
CA ALA A 52 -31.58 3.93 -10.10
C ALA A 52 -30.56 4.51 -9.10
N LYS A 53 -29.52 5.09 -9.67
CA LYS A 53 -28.50 5.86 -8.95
C LYS A 53 -28.33 7.21 -9.62
N MET A 54 -27.94 8.21 -8.85
CA MET A 54 -27.52 9.51 -9.36
C MET A 54 -26.40 10.09 -8.52
N GLU A 55 -25.60 10.97 -9.12
CA GLU A 55 -24.60 11.73 -8.40
C GLU A 55 -25.13 13.14 -8.10
N GLU A 56 -24.94 13.58 -6.86
CA GLU A 56 -25.37 14.90 -6.37
C GLU A 56 -24.28 15.44 -5.45
N GLY A 57 -23.58 16.49 -5.90
CA GLY A 57 -22.48 17.09 -5.16
C GLY A 57 -21.32 16.11 -4.97
N ASP A 58 -21.00 15.81 -3.71
CA ASP A 58 -19.90 14.94 -3.31
C ASP A 58 -20.36 13.49 -3.00
N LYS A 59 -21.60 13.13 -3.35
CA LYS A 59 -22.20 11.82 -3.08
C LYS A 59 -22.85 11.20 -4.30
N VAL A 60 -22.83 9.87 -4.34
CA VAL A 60 -23.73 9.06 -5.18
C VAL A 60 -24.87 8.56 -4.29
N PHE A 61 -26.10 8.80 -4.72
CA PHE A 61 -27.31 8.29 -4.11
C PHE A 61 -27.87 7.12 -4.92
N GLU A 62 -28.29 6.07 -4.23
CA GLU A 62 -28.92 4.89 -4.82
C GLU A 62 -30.25 4.62 -4.13
N CYS A 63 -31.31 4.48 -4.93
CA CYS A 63 -32.61 4.00 -4.45
C CYS A 63 -32.68 2.48 -4.69
N THR A 64 -32.47 1.68 -3.65
CA THR A 64 -32.33 0.21 -3.82
C THR A 64 -33.65 -0.46 -4.22
N SER A 65 -33.57 -1.54 -5.00
CA SER A 65 -34.71 -2.43 -5.27
C SER A 65 -34.89 -3.48 -4.15
N GLY A 66 -36.11 -4.02 -4.01
CA GLY A 66 -36.46 -4.96 -2.94
C GLY A 66 -36.83 -4.23 -1.65
N ASN A 67 -35.95 -4.22 -0.65
CA ASN A 67 -36.10 -3.34 0.52
C ASN A 67 -35.63 -1.93 0.11
N VAL A 68 -36.59 -1.07 -0.22
CA VAL A 68 -36.30 0.26 -0.77
C VAL A 68 -35.64 1.13 0.30
N THR A 69 -34.39 1.50 0.06
CA THR A 69 -33.59 2.37 0.91
C THR A 69 -32.87 3.38 0.06
N LEU A 70 -32.73 4.60 0.57
CA LEU A 70 -31.86 5.61 -0.02
C LEU A 70 -30.46 5.46 0.58
N LYS A 71 -29.53 4.85 -0.17
CA LYS A 71 -28.12 4.74 0.22
C LYS A 71 -27.34 5.91 -0.34
N SER A 72 -26.32 6.35 0.41
CA SER A 72 -25.37 7.35 -0.06
C SER A 72 -23.94 6.85 0.07
N THR A 73 -23.15 6.98 -0.98
CA THR A 73 -21.70 6.73 -1.00
C THR A 73 -20.95 7.97 -1.47
N PRO A 74 -19.63 8.08 -1.24
CA PRO A 74 -18.85 9.17 -1.83
C PRO A 74 -18.94 9.19 -3.36
N GLY A 75 -19.10 10.39 -3.93
CA GLY A 75 -19.10 10.67 -5.36
C GLY A 75 -17.71 10.92 -5.93
N GLN A 76 -17.63 11.38 -7.17
CA GLN A 76 -16.39 11.70 -7.87
C GLN A 76 -15.50 12.67 -7.08
N THR A 77 -16.11 13.59 -6.33
CA THR A 77 -15.42 14.56 -5.45
C THR A 77 -15.59 14.25 -3.96
N GLY A 78 -16.21 13.12 -3.64
CA GLY A 78 -16.50 12.67 -2.29
C GLY A 78 -15.25 12.44 -1.45
N LYS A 79 -15.31 12.89 -0.19
CA LYS A 79 -14.19 12.75 0.74
C LYS A 79 -13.94 11.29 1.12
N CYS A 80 -12.68 10.90 1.19
CA CYS A 80 -12.28 9.63 1.78
C CYS A 80 -12.36 9.71 3.30
N ARG A 81 -12.93 8.67 3.92
CA ARG A 81 -13.14 8.58 5.39
C ARG A 81 -13.84 9.82 5.98
N GLY A 82 -14.67 10.50 5.17
CA GLY A 82 -15.35 11.74 5.55
C GLY A 82 -14.45 12.96 5.77
N THR A 83 -13.13 12.84 5.61
CA THR A 83 -12.16 13.86 6.02
C THR A 83 -11.32 14.37 4.85
N TYR A 84 -10.67 13.46 4.13
CA TYR A 84 -9.66 13.78 3.12
C TYR A 84 -10.31 14.09 1.77
N LYS A 85 -9.91 15.19 1.14
CA LYS A 85 -10.39 15.56 -0.20
C LYS A 85 -9.73 14.68 -1.26
N VAL A 86 -10.39 14.51 -2.40
CA VAL A 86 -9.78 13.83 -3.56
C VAL A 86 -8.47 14.53 -3.95
N GLY A 87 -7.41 13.74 -4.13
CA GLY A 87 -6.04 14.19 -4.38
C GLY A 87 -5.20 14.47 -3.12
N GLU A 88 -5.82 14.49 -1.94
CA GLU A 88 -5.10 14.64 -0.68
C GLU A 88 -4.34 13.35 -0.32
N GLU A 89 -3.11 13.52 0.16
CA GLU A 89 -2.27 12.44 0.68
C GLU A 89 -2.08 12.61 2.18
N TRP A 90 -2.10 11.50 2.93
CA TRP A 90 -1.84 11.50 4.36
C TRP A 90 -1.03 10.28 4.76
N VAL A 91 -0.41 10.35 5.94
CA VAL A 91 0.28 9.21 6.55
C VAL A 91 -0.59 8.67 7.66
N GLU A 92 -0.82 7.37 7.65
CA GLU A 92 -1.45 6.63 8.74
C GLU A 92 -0.59 5.40 9.03
N ASP A 93 -0.24 5.23 10.31
CA ASP A 93 0.72 4.23 10.76
C ASP A 93 2.05 4.32 9.97
N SER A 94 2.36 3.30 9.19
CA SER A 94 3.55 3.22 8.33
C SER A 94 3.20 3.36 6.85
N PHE A 95 2.05 3.93 6.50
CA PHE A 95 1.55 3.97 5.12
C PHE A 95 1.19 5.39 4.69
N LYS A 96 1.70 5.79 3.52
CA LYS A 96 1.21 6.94 2.80
C LYS A 96 0.02 6.54 1.94
N LEU A 97 -1.12 7.16 2.19
CA LEU A 97 -2.37 6.91 1.52
C LEU A 97 -2.76 8.14 0.70
N ALA A 98 -3.54 7.93 -0.36
CA ALA A 98 -4.14 9.00 -1.15
C ALA A 98 -5.63 8.79 -1.31
N CYS A 99 -6.37 9.89 -1.37
CA CYS A 99 -7.79 9.87 -1.65
C CYS A 99 -8.02 9.96 -3.15
N GLU A 100 -8.65 8.94 -3.71
CA GLU A 100 -9.08 8.86 -5.10
C GLU A 100 -10.58 9.15 -5.21
N PRO A 101 -11.09 9.48 -6.41
CA PRO A 101 -12.51 9.65 -6.65
C PRO A 101 -13.37 8.49 -6.13
N TYR A 102 -14.63 8.79 -5.80
CA TYR A 102 -15.57 7.84 -5.20
C TYR A 102 -15.15 7.32 -3.83
N GLY A 103 -14.36 8.11 -3.10
CA GLY A 103 -13.92 7.78 -1.74
C GLY A 103 -12.96 6.59 -1.67
N LYS A 104 -12.35 6.21 -2.79
CA LYS A 104 -11.39 5.12 -2.85
C LYS A 104 -10.07 5.56 -2.20
N VAL A 105 -9.54 4.75 -1.30
CA VAL A 105 -8.23 4.99 -0.69
C VAL A 105 -7.19 4.12 -1.37
N SER A 106 -6.11 4.71 -1.87
CA SER A 106 -4.98 3.97 -2.46
C SER A 106 -3.71 4.14 -1.64
N LEU A 107 -2.92 3.06 -1.55
CA LEU A 107 -1.59 3.10 -0.96
C LEU A 107 -0.59 3.68 -1.97
N LYS A 108 0.24 4.62 -1.52
CA LYS A 108 1.32 5.23 -2.31
C LYS A 108 2.70 4.73 -1.91
N SER A 109 2.96 4.65 -0.62
CA SER A 109 4.27 4.25 -0.09
C SER A 109 4.16 3.70 1.34
N CYS A 110 5.22 3.00 1.76
CA CYS A 110 5.42 2.56 3.13
C CYS A 110 6.53 3.40 3.77
N PHE A 111 6.48 3.57 5.09
CA PHE A 111 7.54 4.20 5.89
C PHE A 111 8.20 3.17 6.80
N THR A 112 9.53 3.14 6.82
CA THR A 112 10.27 2.37 7.82
C THR A 112 10.19 3.04 9.19
N LYS A 113 10.58 2.33 10.26
CA LYS A 113 10.62 2.90 11.62
C LYS A 113 11.55 4.11 11.72
N GLU A 114 12.57 4.16 10.88
CA GLU A 114 13.55 5.23 10.76
C GLU A 114 13.05 6.38 9.85
N GLY A 115 11.83 6.29 9.31
CA GLY A 115 11.21 7.32 8.49
C GLY A 115 11.57 7.27 6.99
N THR A 116 12.19 6.18 6.51
CA THR A 116 12.49 6.05 5.08
C THR A 116 11.21 5.75 4.30
N GLU A 117 10.83 6.64 3.37
CA GLU A 117 9.71 6.42 2.46
C GLU A 117 10.11 5.47 1.32
N ILE A 118 9.33 4.41 1.12
CA ILE A 118 9.50 3.39 0.08
C ILE A 118 8.22 3.31 -0.76
N PRO A 119 8.21 3.77 -2.02
CA PRO A 119 7.04 3.70 -2.89
C PRO A 119 6.54 2.27 -3.08
N LEU A 120 5.22 2.13 -3.25
CA LEU A 120 4.59 0.84 -3.51
C LEU A 120 5.13 0.23 -4.81
N GLY A 121 5.62 -1.00 -4.74
CA GLY A 121 6.25 -1.73 -5.84
C GLY A 121 7.76 -1.47 -5.97
N GLU A 122 8.33 -0.58 -5.15
CA GLU A 122 9.75 -0.27 -5.16
C GLU A 122 10.47 -0.83 -3.94
N ALA A 123 11.81 -0.87 -4.06
CA ALA A 123 12.73 -1.19 -2.98
C ALA A 123 13.72 -0.04 -2.77
N ARG A 124 14.08 0.23 -1.52
CA ARG A 124 15.09 1.23 -1.16
C ARG A 124 16.02 0.72 -0.07
N ARG A 125 17.26 1.21 -0.11
CA ARG A 125 18.25 0.99 0.94
C ARG A 125 17.87 1.82 2.16
N VAL A 126 17.85 1.19 3.33
CA VAL A 126 17.56 1.86 4.61
C VAL A 126 18.89 2.21 5.31
N PRO A 127 18.90 3.12 6.31
CA PRO A 127 20.13 3.52 7.01
C PRO A 127 20.94 2.35 7.61
N ALA A 128 20.27 1.25 7.99
CA ALA A 128 20.91 0.03 8.47
C ALA A 128 21.68 -0.75 7.39
N GLY A 129 21.67 -0.32 6.12
CA GLY A 129 22.50 -0.81 5.03
C GLY A 129 21.87 -1.92 4.17
N TYR A 130 20.79 -2.56 4.62
CA TYR A 130 20.02 -3.51 3.80
C TYR A 130 18.90 -2.82 3.03
N ALA A 131 18.31 -3.52 2.05
CA ALA A 131 17.18 -3.01 1.27
C ALA A 131 15.83 -3.52 1.79
N MET A 132 14.83 -2.64 1.80
CA MET A 132 13.44 -2.96 2.09
C MET A 132 12.57 -2.63 0.88
N GLU A 133 11.44 -3.33 0.74
CA GLU A 133 10.45 -3.12 -0.31
C GLU A 133 9.05 -2.96 0.28
N CYS A 134 8.23 -2.13 -0.36
CA CYS A 134 6.82 -1.94 -0.05
C CYS A 134 6.00 -2.64 -1.13
N VAL A 135 5.34 -3.76 -0.83
CA VAL A 135 4.69 -4.60 -1.84
C VAL A 135 3.32 -5.11 -1.38
N MET A 136 2.48 -5.53 -2.34
CA MET A 136 1.24 -6.23 -2.05
C MET A 136 1.48 -7.74 -2.04
N VAL A 137 1.16 -8.40 -0.94
CA VAL A 137 1.23 -9.86 -0.77
C VAL A 137 -0.15 -10.37 -0.38
N ASN A 138 -0.77 -11.19 -1.25
CA ASN A 138 -2.09 -11.76 -1.02
C ASN A 138 -3.16 -10.71 -0.64
N GLY A 139 -3.14 -9.56 -1.31
CA GLY A 139 -4.08 -8.46 -1.06
C GLY A 139 -3.76 -7.60 0.18
N ASN A 140 -2.70 -7.91 0.92
CA ASN A 140 -2.25 -7.13 2.08
C ASN A 140 -0.96 -6.38 1.75
N VAL A 141 -0.77 -5.22 2.37
CA VAL A 141 0.46 -4.44 2.26
C VAL A 141 1.53 -5.09 3.13
N ALA A 142 2.72 -5.28 2.58
CA ALA A 142 3.88 -5.78 3.29
C ALA A 142 5.08 -4.84 3.09
N LEU A 143 5.63 -4.36 4.21
CA LEU A 143 6.96 -3.77 4.26
C LEU A 143 7.94 -4.86 4.68
N GLN A 144 8.77 -5.34 3.76
CA GLN A 144 9.64 -6.50 3.99
C GLN A 144 11.05 -6.28 3.41
N THR A 145 11.99 -7.15 3.75
CA THR A 145 13.34 -7.10 3.18
C THR A 145 13.29 -7.46 1.69
N ALA A 146 13.85 -6.60 0.84
CA ALA A 146 13.84 -6.80 -0.61
C ALA A 146 14.74 -7.98 -0.98
N LYS A 147 14.19 -9.09 -1.48
CA LYS A 147 14.97 -10.31 -1.73
C LYS A 147 16.09 -10.11 -2.75
N LYS A 148 15.82 -9.33 -3.79
CA LYS A 148 16.76 -9.03 -4.87
C LYS A 148 17.01 -7.53 -4.91
N PHE A 149 18.20 -7.12 -4.52
CA PHE A 149 18.62 -5.73 -4.59
C PHE A 149 20.12 -5.69 -4.84
N ASP A 150 20.54 -4.82 -5.75
CA ASP A 150 21.95 -4.66 -6.08
C ASP A 150 22.72 -4.01 -4.93
N CYS A 151 24.01 -4.29 -4.83
CA CYS A 151 24.86 -3.73 -3.80
C CYS A 151 25.45 -2.41 -4.26
N GLU A 152 25.54 -1.45 -3.36
CA GLU A 152 26.30 -0.22 -3.56
C GLU A 152 27.61 -0.32 -2.78
N THR A 153 28.73 -0.04 -3.46
CA THR A 153 30.08 0.01 -2.88
C THR A 153 30.29 1.30 -2.09
N ASN A 154 31.38 1.39 -1.32
CA ASN A 154 31.76 2.61 -0.61
C ASN A 154 32.07 3.82 -1.54
N THR A 155 32.26 3.59 -2.83
CA THR A 155 32.46 4.64 -3.85
C THR A 155 31.16 5.00 -4.60
N GLY A 156 30.03 4.37 -4.26
CA GLY A 156 28.74 4.58 -4.92
C GLY A 156 28.53 3.74 -6.18
N GLU A 157 29.48 2.87 -6.55
CA GLU A 157 29.31 1.95 -7.69
C GLU A 157 28.26 0.88 -7.36
N ILE A 158 27.38 0.58 -8.32
CA ILE A 158 26.37 -0.49 -8.20
C ILE A 158 26.92 -1.81 -8.72
N LYS A 159 26.80 -2.86 -7.90
CA LYS A 159 27.21 -4.24 -8.17
C LYS A 159 25.99 -5.15 -8.20
N LYS A 160 25.84 -5.90 -9.28
CA LYS A 160 24.78 -6.91 -9.42
C LYS A 160 24.98 -8.04 -8.42
N ILE A 161 23.88 -8.68 -8.03
CA ILE A 161 23.92 -9.87 -7.17
C ILE A 161 24.88 -10.91 -7.76
N GLY A 162 25.81 -11.40 -6.95
CA GLY A 162 26.86 -12.35 -7.34
C GLY A 162 28.16 -11.72 -7.84
N GLU A 163 28.16 -10.44 -8.21
CA GLU A 163 29.39 -9.73 -8.59
C GLU A 163 30.33 -9.59 -7.40
N THR A 164 31.63 -9.60 -7.70
CA THR A 164 32.68 -9.42 -6.70
C THR A 164 33.50 -8.17 -6.98
N TRP A 165 34.02 -7.56 -5.94
CA TRP A 165 34.92 -6.41 -6.03
C TRP A 165 35.89 -6.39 -4.87
N ASN A 166 36.98 -5.65 -5.05
CA ASN A 166 37.96 -5.43 -3.99
C ASN A 166 37.59 -4.16 -3.23
N GLU A 167 37.54 -4.27 -1.91
CA GLU A 167 37.39 -3.14 -0.98
C GLU A 167 38.58 -3.19 -0.01
N GLY A 168 39.62 -2.40 -0.32
CA GLY A 168 40.92 -2.54 0.31
C GLY A 168 41.50 -3.95 0.08
N ASN A 169 41.91 -4.62 1.16
CA ASN A 169 42.45 -5.98 1.10
C ASN A 169 41.38 -7.07 1.14
N PHE A 170 40.09 -6.74 1.06
CA PHE A 170 39.00 -7.72 1.11
C PHE A 170 38.33 -7.86 -0.25
N ILE A 171 38.02 -9.10 -0.62
CA ILE A 171 37.17 -9.42 -1.76
C ILE A 171 35.76 -9.53 -1.22
N ARG A 172 34.88 -8.65 -1.68
CA ARG A 172 33.46 -8.68 -1.36
C ARG A 172 32.66 -9.31 -2.48
N ARG A 173 31.53 -9.92 -2.14
CA ARG A 173 30.52 -10.40 -3.07
C ARG A 173 29.18 -9.75 -2.76
N CYS A 174 28.45 -9.33 -3.78
CA CYS A 174 27.09 -8.85 -3.58
C CYS A 174 26.18 -10.05 -3.29
N ALA A 175 25.60 -10.08 -2.09
CA ALA A 175 24.65 -11.09 -1.68
C ALA A 175 23.21 -10.61 -1.91
N ASN A 176 22.23 -11.42 -1.50
CA ASN A 176 20.83 -11.01 -1.51
C ASN A 176 20.60 -9.81 -0.57
N TYR A 177 19.47 -9.12 -0.72
CA TYR A 177 19.07 -8.00 0.15
C TYR A 177 19.96 -6.74 0.05
N GLY A 178 20.82 -6.66 -0.98
CA GLY A 178 21.70 -5.50 -1.21
C GLY A 178 22.86 -5.40 -0.21
N VAL A 179 23.12 -6.46 0.56
CA VAL A 179 24.26 -6.54 1.48
C VAL A 179 25.44 -7.24 0.83
N SER A 180 26.65 -6.82 1.20
CA SER A 180 27.88 -7.43 0.69
C SER A 180 28.56 -8.27 1.77
N GLU A 181 29.00 -9.46 1.39
CA GLU A 181 29.75 -10.37 2.27
C GLU A 181 31.22 -10.41 1.84
N ILE A 182 32.13 -10.60 2.80
CA ILE A 182 33.55 -10.79 2.51
C ILE A 182 33.74 -12.28 2.18
N VAL A 183 34.27 -12.57 1.00
CA VAL A 183 34.50 -13.95 0.50
C VAL A 183 35.98 -14.32 0.42
N GLY A 184 36.87 -13.37 0.70
CA GLY A 184 38.31 -13.59 0.72
C GLY A 184 39.07 -12.30 0.91
N CYS A 185 40.38 -12.37 0.72
CA CYS A 185 41.27 -11.23 0.74
C CYS A 185 41.99 -11.09 -0.61
N TYR A 186 42.36 -9.87 -0.95
CA TYR A 186 43.10 -9.54 -2.16
C TYR A 186 44.44 -8.94 -1.76
N VAL A 187 45.51 -9.42 -2.40
CA VAL A 187 46.86 -8.89 -2.27
C VAL A 187 47.27 -8.31 -3.61
N GLU A 188 47.51 -7.00 -3.62
CA GLU A 188 47.88 -6.27 -4.83
C GLU A 188 49.09 -6.92 -5.51
N ASN A 189 49.02 -7.09 -6.83
CA ASN A 189 50.05 -7.73 -7.67
C ASN A 189 50.39 -9.20 -7.35
N ILE A 190 49.67 -9.85 -6.42
CA ILE A 190 49.92 -11.26 -6.08
C ILE A 190 48.67 -12.11 -6.40
N GLY A 191 47.49 -11.72 -5.93
CA GLY A 191 46.25 -12.45 -6.19
C GLY A 191 45.31 -12.55 -4.99
N SER A 192 44.39 -13.51 -5.04
CA SER A 192 43.38 -13.74 -4.01
C SER A 192 43.81 -14.78 -2.97
N VAL A 193 43.35 -14.59 -1.73
CA VAL A 193 43.50 -15.52 -0.61
C VAL A 193 42.11 -15.87 -0.10
N GLY A 194 41.73 -17.15 -0.11
CA GLY A 194 40.44 -17.58 0.43
C GLY A 194 40.31 -17.30 1.93
N LEU A 195 39.08 -17.22 2.45
CA LEU A 195 38.86 -17.10 3.89
C LEU A 195 39.52 -18.26 4.65
N ASN A 196 40.18 -17.92 5.75
CA ASN A 196 40.98 -18.83 6.59
C ASN A 196 42.09 -19.56 5.83
N GLN A 197 42.51 -19.02 4.69
CA GLN A 197 43.68 -19.49 3.94
C GLN A 197 44.84 -18.48 4.08
N ASN A 198 46.00 -18.93 3.65
CA ASN A 198 47.21 -18.14 3.61
C ASN A 198 47.93 -18.29 2.26
N LEU A 199 48.74 -17.29 1.93
CA LEU A 199 49.50 -17.22 0.70
C LEU A 199 50.91 -16.72 1.03
N THR A 200 51.94 -17.40 0.54
CA THR A 200 53.32 -16.96 0.71
C THR A 200 53.85 -16.44 -0.61
N SER A 201 54.37 -15.22 -0.63
CA SER A 201 54.99 -14.62 -1.81
C SER A 201 56.06 -13.60 -1.39
N ASN A 202 57.20 -13.58 -2.08
CA ASN A 202 58.31 -12.65 -1.81
C ASN A 202 58.78 -12.60 -0.33
N GLY A 203 58.82 -13.76 0.35
CA GLY A 203 59.22 -13.83 1.75
C GLY A 203 58.19 -13.27 2.75
N LEU A 204 56.96 -13.01 2.30
CA LEU A 204 55.85 -12.56 3.14
C LEU A 204 54.74 -13.60 3.14
N LEU A 205 54.17 -13.84 4.33
CA LEU A 205 52.99 -14.66 4.57
C LEU A 205 51.77 -13.75 4.72
N TYR A 206 50.80 -13.89 3.83
CA TYR A 206 49.53 -13.19 3.84
C TYR A 206 48.45 -14.12 4.38
N MET A 207 47.64 -13.64 5.32
CA MET A 207 46.59 -14.42 5.97
C MET A 207 45.25 -13.69 5.88
N CYS A 208 44.23 -14.40 5.40
CA CYS A 208 42.86 -13.93 5.42
C CYS A 208 42.11 -14.65 6.53
N ILE A 209 41.82 -13.98 7.64
CA ILE A 209 41.29 -14.61 8.85
C ILE A 209 39.82 -14.22 9.02
N HIS A 210 38.96 -15.20 9.24
CA HIS A 210 37.59 -15.02 9.70
C HIS A 210 37.37 -15.79 11.00
N GLN A 211 37.27 -15.07 12.12
CA GLN A 211 37.09 -15.64 13.45
C GLN A 211 36.20 -14.73 14.30
N ASN A 212 35.22 -15.31 15.00
CA ASN A 212 34.28 -14.59 15.88
C ASN A 212 33.58 -13.42 15.16
N ASP A 213 33.07 -13.66 13.93
CA ASP A 213 32.44 -12.66 13.06
C ASP A 213 33.31 -11.44 12.73
N GLN A 214 34.63 -11.54 12.95
CA GLN A 214 35.60 -10.52 12.55
C GLN A 214 36.47 -11.01 11.40
N PHE A 215 36.63 -10.13 10.41
CA PHE A 215 37.52 -10.33 9.27
C PHE A 215 38.83 -9.57 9.50
N LYS A 216 39.97 -10.24 9.34
CA LYS A 216 41.31 -9.65 9.51
C LYS A 216 42.21 -10.09 8.38
N PHE A 217 42.84 -9.11 7.73
CA PHE A 217 43.96 -9.33 6.84
C PHE A 217 45.27 -9.10 7.60
N ARG A 218 46.19 -10.07 7.58
CA ARG A 218 47.50 -9.95 8.22
C ARG A 218 48.63 -10.28 7.26
N THR A 219 49.75 -9.59 7.43
CA THR A 219 51.00 -9.85 6.72
C THR A 219 52.11 -10.09 7.74
N LEU A 220 52.83 -11.18 7.59
CA LEU A 220 53.97 -11.59 8.42
C LEU A 220 55.18 -11.87 7.54
N ARG A 221 56.40 -11.87 8.08
CA ARG A 221 57.57 -12.41 7.38
C ARG A 221 57.49 -13.93 7.39
N ALA A 222 57.69 -14.56 6.24
CA ALA A 222 57.83 -16.01 6.14
C ALA A 222 59.16 -16.42 6.80
N GLN A 223 59.11 -17.46 7.64
CA GLN A 223 60.31 -18.08 8.24
C GLN A 223 60.94 -19.06 7.27
#